data_AF-A0A7S3AXF1-F1
#
_entry.id   AF-A0A7S3AXF1-F1
#
_cell.length_a   1.000
_cell.length_b   1.000
_cell.length_c   1.000
_cell.angle_alpha   90.00
_cell.angle_beta   90.00
_cell.angle_gamma   90.00
#
_symmetry.space_group_name_H-M   'P 1'
#
loop_
_entity.id
_entity.type
_entity.pdbx_description
1 polymer ?
#
loop_
_entity_poly.entity_id
_entity_poly.type
_entity_poly.pdbx_seq_one_letter_code
_entity_poly.pdbx_strand_id
1 'polypeptide(L)'
;WAVSAFILTFYHPYTVPSNAYIATWIGFICSVLYLAGAYSSVGSAFRTFSEITIEPAIGALYGLIAASVVVFFAALGYSRFWTATFALIASIVSFSVSSLTYYLLQKQRLSRGQTKASAALLLVLWTLAVFILTFDLDVEKDFVDSIVLINQTFTLRENHMDAFTKGGNGFLATWAGAFSAFAFAYNEHVGSGLNFKRTLSQSLAVRWGGEGSAEGIQSA
;
A
#
# COMPACT_ATOMS: atom_id res chain seq x y z
N TRP A 1 3.94 -8.11 -19.46
CA TRP A 1 3.55 -7.21 -18.36
C TRP A 1 4.55 -6.10 -18.07
N ALA A 2 5.80 -6.37 -17.70
CA ALA A 2 6.78 -5.31 -17.41
C ALA A 2 6.92 -4.28 -18.54
N VAL A 3 7.08 -4.75 -19.79
CA VAL A 3 7.12 -3.91 -20.99
C VAL A 3 5.84 -3.09 -21.15
N SER A 4 4.66 -3.71 -20.98
CA SER A 4 3.37 -3.03 -21.05
C SER A 4 3.21 -1.98 -19.95
N ALA A 5 3.57 -2.29 -18.71
CA ALA A 5 3.54 -1.35 -17.59
C ALA A 5 4.50 -0.18 -17.84
N PHE A 6 5.70 -0.43 -18.38
CA PHE A 6 6.68 0.59 -18.71
C PHE A 6 6.20 1.50 -19.86
N ILE A 7 5.84 0.93 -21.01
CA ILE A 7 5.37 1.69 -22.18
C ILE A 7 4.13 2.50 -21.78
N LEU A 8 3.12 1.85 -21.22
CA LEU A 8 1.85 2.53 -20.93
C LEU A 8 1.93 3.50 -19.73
N THR A 9 3.04 3.52 -18.99
CA THR A 9 3.28 4.51 -17.92
C THR A 9 4.18 5.65 -18.37
N PHE A 10 5.13 5.41 -19.28
CA PHE A 10 6.14 6.41 -19.65
C PHE A 10 6.08 6.87 -21.12
N TYR A 11 5.50 6.08 -22.02
CA TYR A 11 5.45 6.33 -23.46
C TYR A 11 4.01 6.24 -23.99
N HIS A 12 3.40 7.40 -24.25
CA HIS A 12 1.94 7.55 -24.34
C HIS A 12 1.27 7.06 -23.05
N PRO A 13 1.58 7.71 -21.91
CA PRO A 13 1.03 7.31 -20.63
C PRO A 13 -0.49 7.22 -20.71
N TYR A 14 -1.05 6.24 -20.00
CA TYR A 14 -2.47 6.24 -19.71
C TYR A 14 -2.86 7.63 -19.22
N THR A 15 -3.69 8.28 -20.02
CA THR A 15 -4.12 9.61 -19.70
C THR A 15 -5.16 9.52 -18.59
N VAL A 16 -6.14 8.63 -18.75
CA VAL A 16 -7.11 8.30 -17.71
C VAL A 16 -6.65 7.05 -16.95
N PRO A 17 -6.73 7.03 -15.60
CA PRO A 17 -6.58 5.82 -14.81
C PRO A 17 -7.76 4.87 -15.06
N SER A 18 -7.71 4.20 -16.21
CA SER A 18 -8.74 3.28 -16.65
C SER A 18 -8.54 1.89 -16.04
N ASN A 19 -9.56 1.03 -16.16
CA ASN A 19 -9.47 -0.38 -15.80
C ASN A 19 -8.24 -1.06 -16.45
N ALA A 20 -7.83 -0.63 -17.64
CA ALA A 20 -6.65 -1.16 -18.32
C ALA A 20 -5.34 -0.78 -17.60
N TYR A 21 -5.23 0.44 -17.05
CA TYR A 21 -4.08 0.86 -16.23
C TYR A 21 -3.92 -0.05 -15.02
N ILE A 22 -4.99 -0.20 -14.24
CA ILE A 22 -5.01 -1.00 -13.02
C ILE A 22 -4.70 -2.46 -13.35
N ALA A 23 -5.37 -3.02 -14.37
CA ALA A 23 -5.14 -4.40 -14.81
C ALA A 23 -3.70 -4.63 -15.26
N THR A 24 -3.05 -3.64 -15.90
CA THR A 24 -1.66 -3.74 -16.33
C THR A 24 -0.70 -3.84 -15.14
N TRP A 25 -0.90 -3.00 -14.13
CA TRP A 25 -0.06 -2.99 -12.93
C TRP A 25 -0.31 -4.20 -12.02
N ILE A 26 -1.57 -4.56 -11.79
CA ILE A 26 -1.92 -5.79 -11.05
C ILE A 26 -1.38 -7.01 -11.78
N GLY A 27 -1.58 -7.11 -13.10
CA GLY A 27 -1.05 -8.20 -13.91
C GLY A 27 0.48 -8.29 -13.85
N PHE A 28 1.17 -7.15 -13.82
CA PHE A 28 2.62 -7.10 -13.61
C PHE A 28 3.03 -7.61 -12.22
N ILE A 29 2.40 -7.10 -11.16
CA ILE A 29 2.69 -7.51 -9.78
C ILE A 29 2.43 -9.01 -9.59
N CYS A 30 1.26 -9.50 -10.01
CA CYS A 30 0.92 -10.92 -9.93
C CYS A 30 1.91 -11.80 -10.70
N SER A 31 2.37 -11.36 -11.88
CA SER A 31 3.38 -12.08 -12.66
C SER A 31 4.74 -12.14 -11.95
N VAL A 32 5.15 -11.05 -11.30
CA VAL A 32 6.39 -11.01 -10.52
C VAL A 32 6.29 -11.91 -9.28
N LEU A 33 5.18 -11.87 -8.56
CA LEU A 33 4.93 -12.74 -7.41
C LEU A 33 4.90 -14.22 -7.81
N TYR A 34 4.25 -14.54 -8.93
CA TYR A 34 4.24 -15.90 -9.47
C TYR A 34 5.65 -16.37 -9.86
N LEU A 35 6.43 -15.51 -10.52
CA LEU A 35 7.82 -15.80 -10.89
C LEU A 35 8.70 -16.06 -9.66
N ALA A 36 8.53 -15.27 -8.59
CA ALA A 36 9.25 -15.44 -7.33
C ALA A 36 8.88 -16.76 -6.61
N GLY A 37 7.63 -17.22 -6.75
CA GLY A 37 7.19 -18.52 -6.24
C GLY A 37 7.69 -19.70 -7.09
N ALA A 38 7.78 -19.53 -8.41
CA ALA A 38 8.21 -20.57 -9.34
C ALA A 38 9.72 -20.82 -9.33
N TYR A 39 10.53 -19.77 -9.12
CA TYR A 39 11.99 -19.86 -9.15
C TYR A 39 12.61 -19.42 -7.82
N SER A 40 13.27 -20.36 -7.14
CA SER A 40 13.92 -20.10 -5.85
C SER A 40 15.03 -19.06 -5.92
N SER A 41 15.72 -18.92 -7.06
CA SER A 41 16.76 -17.89 -7.28
C SER A 41 16.18 -16.47 -7.36
N VAL A 42 15.01 -16.31 -7.98
CA VAL A 42 14.28 -15.04 -8.05
C VAL A 42 13.68 -14.74 -6.68
N GLY A 43 13.08 -15.75 -6.05
CA GLY A 43 12.59 -15.66 -4.67
C GLY A 43 13.71 -15.30 -3.69
N SER A 44 14.91 -15.84 -3.84
CA SER A 44 16.06 -15.50 -3.00
C SER A 44 16.58 -14.10 -3.29
N ALA A 45 16.60 -13.62 -4.54
CA ALA A 45 16.97 -12.24 -4.85
C ALA A 45 15.96 -11.23 -4.25
N PHE A 46 14.67 -11.55 -4.33
CA PHE A 46 13.62 -10.80 -3.64
C PHE A 46 13.81 -10.83 -2.13
N ARG A 47 14.16 -12.00 -1.59
CA ARG A 47 14.49 -12.14 -0.18
C ARG A 47 15.72 -11.34 0.18
N THR A 48 16.78 -11.33 -0.61
CA THR A 48 18.00 -10.54 -0.37
C THR A 48 17.71 -9.05 -0.37
N PHE A 49 16.86 -8.58 -1.30
CA PHE A 49 16.33 -7.21 -1.26
C PHE A 49 15.47 -6.95 -0.01
N SER A 50 14.73 -7.95 0.47
CA SER A 50 13.97 -7.88 1.73
C SER A 50 14.80 -8.17 3.00
N GLU A 51 16.01 -8.72 2.86
CA GLU A 51 16.91 -9.17 3.92
C GLU A 51 17.89 -8.07 4.33
N ILE A 52 17.93 -6.94 3.59
CA ILE A 52 18.17 -5.64 4.25
C ILE A 52 17.10 -5.56 5.34
N THR A 53 17.53 -5.83 6.56
CA THR A 53 16.76 -6.52 7.61
C THR A 53 15.81 -5.54 8.28
N ILE A 54 14.88 -5.05 7.49
CA ILE A 54 13.83 -4.16 7.90
C ILE A 54 12.69 -5.09 8.28
N GLU A 55 12.30 -5.11 9.56
CA GLU A 55 11.13 -5.85 10.00
C GLU A 55 9.98 -5.57 9.02
N PRO A 56 9.20 -6.58 8.58
CA PRO A 56 8.23 -6.42 7.50
C PRO A 56 7.22 -5.28 7.75
N ALA A 57 6.96 -4.96 9.01
CA ALA A 57 6.21 -3.77 9.44
C ALA A 57 6.91 -2.45 9.06
N ILE A 58 8.22 -2.33 9.33
CA ILE A 58 9.04 -1.17 8.99
C ILE A 58 9.14 -1.00 7.45
N GLY A 59 9.23 -2.10 6.70
CA GLY A 59 9.29 -2.06 5.23
C GLY A 59 8.02 -1.46 4.62
N ALA A 60 6.87 -1.83 5.17
CA ALA A 60 5.59 -1.26 4.76
C ALA A 60 5.47 0.23 5.11
N LEU A 61 6.01 0.67 6.26
CA LEU A 61 6.07 2.09 6.63
C LEU A 61 6.93 2.92 5.67
N TYR A 62 8.06 2.38 5.19
CA TYR A 62 8.84 3.05 4.13
C TYR A 62 8.05 3.19 2.82
N GLY A 63 7.35 2.13 2.42
CA GLY A 63 6.46 2.16 1.26
C GLY A 63 5.38 3.24 1.39
N LEU A 64 4.76 3.34 2.57
CA LEU A 64 3.78 4.38 2.92
C LEU A 64 4.37 5.79 2.88
N ILE A 65 5.56 6.00 3.42
CA ILE A 65 6.26 7.30 3.39
C ILE A 65 6.55 7.70 1.94
N ALA A 66 7.14 6.80 1.15
CA ALA A 66 7.44 7.05 -0.26
C ALA A 66 6.17 7.35 -1.07
N ALA A 67 5.11 6.56 -0.90
CA ALA A 67 3.83 6.78 -1.55
C ALA A 67 3.23 8.14 -1.16
N SER A 68 3.29 8.52 0.12
CA SER A 68 2.80 9.82 0.60
C SER A 68 3.55 10.97 -0.07
N VAL A 69 4.88 10.90 -0.17
CA VAL A 69 5.69 11.94 -0.84
C VAL A 69 5.33 12.07 -2.32
N VAL A 70 5.15 10.95 -3.03
CA VAL A 70 4.79 10.98 -4.46
C VAL A 70 3.38 11.55 -4.66
N VAL A 71 2.39 11.17 -3.83
CA VAL A 71 1.04 11.75 -3.89
C VAL A 71 1.06 13.26 -3.60
N PHE A 72 1.85 13.71 -2.63
CA PHE A 72 2.00 15.13 -2.32
C PHE A 72 2.46 15.93 -3.53
N PHE A 73 3.56 15.50 -4.18
CA PHE A 73 4.07 16.19 -5.37
C PHE A 73 3.11 16.11 -6.55
N ALA A 74 2.42 14.97 -6.73
CA ALA A 74 1.41 14.84 -7.76
C ALA A 74 0.22 15.78 -7.57
N ALA A 75 -0.17 16.03 -6.31
CA ALA A 75 -1.27 16.92 -5.98
C ALA A 75 -0.95 18.42 -6.23
N LEU A 76 0.33 18.82 -6.19
CA LEU A 76 0.73 20.21 -6.49
C LEU A 76 0.47 20.61 -7.95
N GLY A 77 0.49 19.65 -8.87
CA GLY A 77 0.21 19.89 -10.30
C GLY A 77 -1.28 19.85 -10.65
N TYR A 78 -2.17 19.70 -9.67
CA TYR A 78 -3.56 19.36 -9.91
C TYR A 78 -4.47 20.60 -9.87
N SER A 79 -5.27 20.81 -10.91
CA SER A 79 -6.06 22.04 -11.10
C SER A 79 -7.42 22.02 -10.40
N ARG A 80 -7.99 20.85 -10.07
CA ARG A 80 -9.23 20.79 -9.28
C ARG A 80 -8.90 20.94 -7.80
N PHE A 81 -9.38 22.05 -7.24
CA PHE A 81 -9.06 22.47 -5.88
C PHE A 81 -9.32 21.38 -4.84
N TRP A 82 -10.54 20.83 -4.78
CA TRP A 82 -10.92 19.88 -3.72
C TRP A 82 -10.15 18.55 -3.74
N THR A 83 -10.04 17.91 -4.90
CA THR A 83 -9.31 16.64 -5.04
C THR A 83 -7.82 16.82 -4.74
N ALA A 84 -7.22 17.94 -5.20
CA ALA A 84 -5.84 18.30 -4.89
C ALA A 84 -5.65 18.52 -3.39
N THR A 85 -6.53 19.31 -2.76
CA THR A 85 -6.49 19.60 -1.33
C THR A 85 -6.64 18.32 -0.51
N PHE A 86 -7.58 17.44 -0.87
CA PHE A 86 -7.73 16.15 -0.20
C PHE A 86 -6.48 15.28 -0.34
N ALA A 87 -5.91 15.15 -1.55
CA ALA A 87 -4.69 14.39 -1.78
C ALA A 87 -3.49 14.94 -0.98
N LEU A 88 -3.36 16.28 -0.91
CA LEU A 88 -2.35 16.94 -0.08
C LEU A 88 -2.56 16.65 1.41
N ILE A 89 -3.78 16.75 1.92
CA ILE A 89 -4.08 16.46 3.32
C ILE A 89 -3.80 14.99 3.62
N ALA A 90 -4.29 14.07 2.79
CA ALA A 90 -4.11 12.64 2.97
C ALA A 90 -2.62 12.25 2.95
N SER A 91 -1.84 12.82 2.04
CA SER A 91 -0.39 12.58 1.96
C SER A 91 0.37 13.14 3.17
N ILE A 92 0.07 14.37 3.61
CA ILE A 92 0.70 14.95 4.82
C ILE A 92 0.37 14.10 6.05
N VAL A 93 -0.91 13.78 6.26
CA VAL A 93 -1.35 12.97 7.41
C VAL A 93 -0.72 11.59 7.36
N SER A 94 -0.74 10.91 6.20
CA SER A 94 -0.12 9.60 6.03
C SER A 94 1.38 9.65 6.28
N PHE A 95 2.09 10.65 5.76
CA PHE A 95 3.52 10.84 6.00
C PHE A 95 3.83 11.04 7.48
N SER A 96 3.09 11.91 8.17
CA SER A 96 3.28 12.19 9.59
C SER A 96 3.00 10.96 10.46
N VAL A 97 1.88 10.27 10.23
CA VAL A 97 1.51 9.08 11.00
C VAL A 97 2.49 7.94 10.75
N SER A 98 2.90 7.72 9.50
CA SER A 98 3.85 6.65 9.16
C SER A 98 5.25 6.93 9.73
N SER A 99 5.73 8.17 9.63
CA SER A 99 7.02 8.60 10.18
C SER A 99 7.04 8.53 11.71
N LEU A 100 5.96 8.96 12.36
CA LEU A 100 5.84 8.88 13.82
C LEU A 100 5.76 7.43 14.29
N THR A 101 4.96 6.60 13.62
CA THR A 101 4.86 5.16 13.93
C THR A 101 6.22 4.50 13.76
N TYR A 102 6.93 4.79 12.67
CA TYR A 102 8.28 4.31 12.43
C TYR A 102 9.25 4.70 13.56
N TYR A 103 9.26 5.99 13.93
CA TYR A 103 10.14 6.51 14.99
C TYR A 103 9.85 5.84 16.35
N LEU A 104 8.57 5.70 16.70
CA LEU A 104 8.17 5.11 17.97
C LEU A 104 8.38 3.58 18.02
N LEU A 105 8.22 2.90 16.88
CA LEU A 105 8.50 1.47 16.74
C LEU A 105 10.01 1.21 16.89
N GLN A 106 10.85 2.02 16.25
CA GLN A 106 12.31 1.99 16.43
C GLN A 106 12.74 2.19 17.88
N LYS A 107 12.05 3.05 18.63
CA LYS A 107 12.31 3.29 20.05
C LYS A 107 11.68 2.25 20.98
N GLN A 108 10.99 1.23 20.45
CA GLN A 108 10.22 0.23 21.20
C GLN A 108 9.22 0.86 22.19
N ARG A 109 8.71 2.07 21.87
CA ARG A 109 7.77 2.82 22.73
C ARG A 109 6.31 2.56 22.41
N LEU A 110 6.04 1.84 21.32
CA LEU A 110 4.69 1.63 20.82
C LEU A 110 4.19 0.25 21.25
N SER A 111 3.04 0.22 21.94
CA SER A 111 2.39 -1.05 22.29
C SER A 111 1.83 -1.73 21.04
N ARG A 112 1.62 -3.05 21.10
CA ARG A 112 1.00 -3.80 20.00
C ARG A 112 -0.39 -3.26 19.63
N GLY A 113 -1.18 -2.83 20.62
CA GLY A 113 -2.49 -2.23 20.39
C GLY A 113 -2.40 -0.93 19.60
N GLN A 114 -1.45 -0.05 19.95
CA GLN A 114 -1.22 1.20 19.22
C GLN A 114 -0.73 0.95 17.78
N THR A 115 0.07 -0.09 17.56
CA THR A 115 0.59 -0.43 16.22
C THR A 115 -0.56 -0.91 15.32
N LYS A 116 -1.47 -1.72 15.86
CA LYS A 116 -2.69 -2.14 15.15
C LYS A 116 -3.60 -0.95 14.85
N ALA A 117 -3.75 -0.04 15.79
CA ALA A 117 -4.56 1.16 15.60
C ALA A 117 -4.00 2.08 14.50
N SER A 118 -2.68 2.31 14.49
CA SER A 118 -2.04 3.10 13.42
C SER A 118 -2.15 2.40 12.06
N ALA A 119 -2.01 1.07 12.03
CA ALA A 119 -2.20 0.29 10.81
C ALA A 119 -3.62 0.38 10.25
N ALA A 120 -4.63 0.24 11.11
CA ALA A 120 -6.03 0.38 10.72
C ALA A 120 -6.34 1.80 10.23
N LEU A 121 -5.84 2.83 10.92
CA LEU A 121 -6.00 4.23 10.51
C LEU A 121 -5.42 4.48 9.11
N LEU A 122 -4.19 4.03 8.86
CA LEU A 122 -3.53 4.18 7.56
C LEU A 122 -4.28 3.39 6.47
N LEU A 123 -4.77 2.19 6.77
CA LEU A 123 -5.56 1.40 5.82
C LEU A 123 -6.86 2.12 5.43
N VAL A 124 -7.61 2.64 6.41
CA VAL A 124 -8.84 3.40 6.15
C VAL A 124 -8.53 4.66 5.35
N LEU A 125 -7.51 5.43 5.74
CA LEU A 125 -7.09 6.64 5.04
C LEU A 125 -6.76 6.36 3.57
N TRP A 126 -5.95 5.34 3.29
CA TRP A 126 -5.57 5.00 1.92
C TRP A 126 -6.71 4.38 1.12
N THR A 127 -7.62 3.63 1.77
CA THR A 127 -8.84 3.13 1.10
C THR A 127 -9.75 4.28 0.68
N LEU A 128 -9.96 5.25 1.57
CA LEU A 128 -10.71 6.48 1.26
C LEU A 128 -9.99 7.29 0.17
N ALA A 129 -8.67 7.39 0.23
CA ALA A 129 -7.91 8.09 -0.79
C ALA A 129 -8.02 7.42 -2.16
N VAL A 130 -7.88 6.09 -2.24
CA VAL A 130 -8.15 5.36 -3.48
C VAL A 130 -9.57 5.63 -3.95
N PHE A 131 -10.57 5.53 -3.08
CA PHE A 131 -11.97 5.71 -3.47
C PHE A 131 -12.24 7.13 -4.00
N ILE A 132 -11.89 8.16 -3.24
CA ILE A 132 -12.13 9.57 -3.60
C ILE A 132 -11.32 9.97 -4.85
N LEU A 133 -10.05 9.59 -4.92
CA LEU A 133 -9.18 9.96 -6.04
C LEU A 133 -9.43 9.13 -7.31
N THR A 134 -9.99 7.92 -7.18
CA THR A 134 -10.31 7.06 -8.34
C THR A 134 -11.67 7.41 -8.92
N PHE A 135 -12.68 7.54 -8.07
CA PHE A 135 -14.04 7.76 -8.54
C PHE A 135 -14.35 9.23 -8.78
N ASP A 136 -13.40 10.13 -8.50
CA ASP A 136 -13.51 11.59 -8.64
C ASP A 136 -14.94 12.01 -8.33
N LEU A 137 -15.38 11.67 -7.10
CA LEU A 137 -16.76 11.86 -6.69
C LEU A 137 -17.04 13.35 -6.80
N ASP A 138 -17.64 13.73 -7.94
CA ASP A 138 -18.07 15.06 -8.31
C ASP A 138 -19.29 15.43 -7.45
N VAL A 139 -19.19 15.26 -6.12
CA VAL A 139 -20.23 15.57 -5.13
C VAL A 139 -20.65 17.03 -5.24
N GLU A 140 -19.70 17.90 -5.60
CA GLU A 140 -19.96 19.31 -5.81
C GLU A 140 -20.62 19.59 -7.17
N LYS A 141 -20.34 18.78 -8.20
CA LYS A 141 -20.90 19.00 -9.53
C LYS A 141 -22.37 18.65 -9.57
N ASP A 142 -22.81 17.56 -8.94
CA ASP A 142 -24.25 17.26 -8.87
C ASP A 142 -25.00 18.27 -7.97
N PHE A 143 -24.37 18.80 -6.92
CA PHE A 143 -25.01 19.78 -6.04
C PHE A 143 -25.07 21.19 -6.65
N VAL A 144 -23.96 21.66 -7.23
CA VAL A 144 -23.89 22.96 -7.91
C VAL A 144 -24.61 22.92 -9.25
N ASP A 145 -24.50 21.84 -10.03
CA ASP A 145 -25.30 21.67 -11.23
C ASP A 145 -26.77 21.53 -10.87
N SER A 146 -27.19 20.96 -9.73
CA SER A 146 -28.61 21.03 -9.31
C SER A 146 -29.06 22.45 -8.96
N ILE A 147 -28.17 23.29 -8.42
CA ILE A 147 -28.44 24.71 -8.12
C ILE A 147 -28.37 25.58 -9.40
N VAL A 148 -27.54 25.22 -10.37
CA VAL A 148 -27.34 25.92 -11.65
C VAL A 148 -28.27 25.42 -12.74
N LEU A 149 -28.77 24.18 -12.70
CA LEU A 149 -29.86 23.67 -13.57
C LEU A 149 -31.16 24.43 -13.31
N ILE A 150 -31.31 24.99 -12.10
CA ILE A 150 -32.41 25.91 -11.77
C ILE A 150 -32.21 27.28 -12.45
N ASN A 151 -30.99 27.62 -12.89
CA ASN A 151 -30.64 28.95 -13.40
C ASN A 151 -30.19 29.02 -14.87
N GLN A 152 -29.71 27.93 -15.49
CA GLN A 152 -29.16 27.97 -16.86
C GLN A 152 -29.43 26.71 -17.68
N THR A 153 -30.59 26.70 -18.34
CA THR A 153 -30.95 25.82 -19.46
C THR A 153 -30.25 26.21 -20.78
N PHE A 154 -29.19 27.02 -20.79
CA PHE A 154 -28.64 27.51 -22.06
C PHE A 154 -27.12 27.70 -22.02
N THR A 155 -26.49 27.19 -23.08
CA THR A 155 -25.16 27.49 -23.63
C THR A 155 -23.90 26.82 -23.04
N LEU A 156 -23.25 26.06 -23.93
CA LEU A 156 -21.83 25.65 -23.98
C LEU A 156 -21.45 24.31 -23.34
N ARG A 157 -21.90 23.24 -24.02
CA ARG A 157 -21.31 21.89 -23.99
C ARG A 157 -20.28 21.78 -25.12
N GLU A 158 -19.02 22.09 -24.85
CA GLU A 158 -17.82 21.57 -25.55
C GLU A 158 -16.58 22.24 -24.91
N ASN A 159 -15.55 21.44 -24.53
CA ASN A 159 -14.17 21.82 -24.14
C ASN A 159 -13.66 21.44 -22.74
N HIS A 160 -14.37 20.68 -21.89
CA HIS A 160 -13.86 20.33 -20.55
C HIS A 160 -13.47 18.86 -20.36
N MET A 161 -12.47 18.38 -21.11
CA MET A 161 -11.99 16.98 -20.98
C MET A 161 -10.46 16.82 -20.77
N ASP A 162 -9.75 17.79 -20.16
CA ASP A 162 -8.28 17.82 -20.26
C ASP A 162 -7.44 17.98 -18.98
N ALA A 163 -8.01 17.86 -17.78
CA ALA A 163 -7.21 18.07 -16.56
C ALA A 163 -6.79 16.78 -15.83
N PHE A 164 -7.67 15.77 -15.73
CA PHE A 164 -7.33 14.51 -15.04
C PHE A 164 -6.35 13.67 -15.87
N THR A 165 -6.29 13.91 -17.19
CA THR A 165 -5.63 13.07 -18.17
C THR A 165 -4.11 13.20 -18.23
N LYS A 166 -3.49 14.18 -17.56
CA LYS A 166 -2.07 14.50 -17.77
C LYS A 166 -1.15 14.14 -16.59
N GLY A 167 -1.71 13.67 -15.47
CA GLY A 167 -0.96 13.48 -14.23
C GLY A 167 -1.00 12.05 -13.66
N GLY A 168 -0.77 11.01 -14.48
CA GLY A 168 -0.86 9.59 -14.06
C GLY A 168 -0.02 9.18 -12.84
N ASN A 169 0.92 10.01 -12.38
CA ASN A 169 1.84 9.71 -11.27
C ASN A 169 1.16 9.67 -9.88
N GLY A 170 0.15 10.52 -9.63
CA GLY A 170 -0.52 10.56 -8.33
C GLY A 170 -1.34 9.30 -8.03
N PHE A 171 -1.93 8.74 -9.09
CA PHE A 171 -2.76 7.54 -9.00
C PHE A 171 -1.94 6.29 -8.65
N LEU A 172 -0.80 6.06 -9.32
CA LEU A 172 0.10 4.94 -9.00
C LEU A 172 0.52 4.98 -7.53
N ALA A 173 0.92 6.16 -7.07
CA ALA A 173 1.36 6.36 -5.70
C ALA A 173 0.22 6.11 -4.70
N THR A 174 -1.02 6.40 -5.06
CA THR A 174 -2.18 6.13 -4.22
C THR A 174 -2.41 4.63 -4.05
N TRP A 175 -2.34 3.87 -5.14
CA TRP A 175 -2.45 2.41 -5.09
C TRP A 175 -1.25 1.74 -4.40
N ALA A 176 -0.03 2.24 -4.62
CA ALA A 176 1.16 1.78 -3.92
C ALA A 176 1.06 2.05 -2.40
N GLY A 177 0.52 3.22 -2.03
CA GLY A 177 0.22 3.57 -0.64
C GLY A 177 -0.81 2.64 -0.02
N ALA A 178 -1.92 2.36 -0.73
CA ALA A 178 -2.94 1.42 -0.27
C ALA A 178 -2.42 -0.02 -0.12
N PHE A 179 -1.62 -0.50 -1.06
CA PHE A 179 -0.98 -1.81 -0.96
C PHE A 179 -0.01 -1.87 0.24
N SER A 180 0.77 -0.81 0.46
CA SER A 180 1.67 -0.71 1.61
C SER A 180 0.90 -0.67 2.92
N ALA A 181 -0.22 0.07 2.99
CA ALA A 181 -1.11 0.11 4.14
C ALA A 181 -1.73 -1.26 4.44
N PHE A 182 -2.18 -1.96 3.39
CA PHE A 182 -2.71 -3.31 3.51
C PHE A 182 -1.65 -4.30 4.00
N ALA A 183 -0.45 -4.27 3.42
CA ALA A 183 0.65 -5.11 3.86
C ALA A 183 1.03 -4.86 5.33
N PHE A 184 1.04 -3.59 5.76
CA PHE A 184 1.27 -3.21 7.15
C PHE A 184 0.17 -3.77 8.07
N ALA A 185 -1.11 -3.54 7.73
CA ALA A 185 -2.24 -4.04 8.51
C ALA A 185 -2.31 -5.56 8.58
N TYR A 186 -2.04 -6.25 7.46
CA TYR A 186 -2.01 -7.71 7.38
C TYR A 186 -0.92 -8.31 8.26
N ASN A 187 0.30 -7.76 8.22
CA ASN A 187 1.40 -8.25 9.07
C ASN A 187 1.07 -8.09 10.56
N GLU A 188 0.47 -6.97 10.96
CA GLU A 188 0.11 -6.73 12.36
C GLU A 188 -1.05 -7.60 12.86
N HIS A 189 -2.09 -7.79 12.04
CA HIS A 189 -3.30 -8.51 12.45
C HIS A 189 -3.19 -10.02 12.24
N VAL A 190 -2.57 -10.48 11.15
CA VAL A 190 -2.51 -11.89 10.76
C VAL A 190 -1.12 -12.47 11.03
N GLY A 191 -0.06 -11.73 10.70
CA GLY A 191 1.33 -12.18 10.86
C GLY A 191 1.73 -12.46 12.31
N SER A 192 1.14 -11.76 13.28
CA SER A 192 1.39 -11.98 14.71
C SER A 192 0.84 -13.32 15.26
N GLY A 193 -0.10 -13.95 14.55
CA GLY A 193 -0.68 -15.25 14.91
C GLY A 193 0.10 -16.45 14.35
N LEU A 194 0.79 -16.30 13.23
CA LEU A 194 1.61 -17.36 12.61
C LEU A 194 3.00 -17.40 13.26
N ASN A 195 3.06 -17.62 14.57
CA ASN A 195 4.29 -18.01 15.26
C ASN A 195 4.66 -19.47 14.93
N PHE A 196 4.64 -19.82 13.64
CA PHE A 196 4.91 -21.16 13.14
C PHE A 196 6.27 -21.64 13.64
N LYS A 197 7.29 -20.78 13.69
CA LYS A 197 8.61 -21.13 14.25
C LYS A 197 8.56 -21.53 15.73
N ARG A 198 7.73 -20.88 16.55
CA ARG A 198 7.66 -21.17 17.99
C ARG A 198 6.82 -22.42 18.28
N THR A 199 5.73 -22.60 17.54
CA THR A 199 4.93 -23.83 17.59
C THR A 199 5.72 -25.02 17.05
N LEU A 200 6.51 -24.84 15.98
CA LEU A 200 7.35 -25.90 15.42
C LEU A 200 8.56 -26.21 16.31
N SER A 201 9.18 -25.21 16.93
CA SER A 201 10.27 -25.46 17.88
C SER A 201 9.77 -26.13 19.16
N GLN A 202 8.56 -25.78 19.62
CA GLN A 202 7.93 -26.45 20.76
C GLN A 202 7.48 -27.87 20.43
N SER A 203 6.91 -28.11 19.24
CA SER A 203 6.53 -29.46 18.83
C SER A 203 7.74 -30.35 18.54
N LEU A 204 8.83 -29.81 18.01
CA LEU A 204 10.10 -30.53 17.87
C LEU A 204 10.77 -30.75 19.24
N ALA A 205 10.81 -29.79 20.14
CA ALA A 205 11.40 -29.97 21.47
C ALA A 205 10.63 -31.03 22.29
N VAL A 206 9.31 -31.08 22.21
CA VAL A 206 8.49 -32.12 22.84
C VAL A 206 8.75 -33.50 22.21
N ARG A 207 8.97 -33.56 20.89
CA ARG A 207 9.20 -34.83 20.19
C ARG A 207 10.61 -35.41 20.42
N TRP A 208 11.61 -34.56 20.69
CA TRP A 208 13.00 -34.97 20.88
C TRP A 208 13.44 -35.01 22.36
N GLY A 209 12.67 -34.42 23.28
CA GLY A 209 12.94 -34.46 24.72
C GLY A 209 12.36 -35.67 25.47
N GLY A 210 11.62 -36.56 24.79
CA GLY A 210 10.85 -37.64 25.43
C GLY A 210 11.50 -39.02 25.51
N GLU A 211 12.60 -39.30 24.78
CA GLU A 211 13.13 -40.67 24.66
C GLU A 211 14.54 -40.88 25.25
N GLY A 212 15.03 -39.94 26.06
CA GLY A 212 16.42 -39.93 26.53
C GLY A 212 16.66 -40.08 28.03
N SER A 213 15.71 -40.59 28.82
CA SER A 213 16.02 -41.07 30.18
C SER A 213 16.57 -42.49 30.08
N ALA A 214 17.78 -42.64 29.53
CA ALA A 214 18.59 -43.83 29.72
C ALA A 214 19.16 -43.77 31.14
N GLU A 215 18.32 -44.17 32.10
CA GLU A 215 18.78 -44.70 33.36
C GLU A 215 19.76 -45.85 33.09
N GLY A 216 20.91 -45.81 33.75
CA GLY A 216 21.62 -47.03 34.15
C GLY A 216 22.66 -47.58 33.16
N ILE A 217 23.87 -47.03 33.21
CA ILE A 217 25.08 -47.87 33.28
C ILE A 217 26.02 -47.22 34.31
N GLN A 218 25.79 -47.57 35.58
CA GLN A 218 26.80 -47.55 36.63
C GLN A 218 27.25 -48.99 36.88
N SER A 219 28.56 -49.18 37.10
CA SER A 219 29.30 -50.43 37.39
C SER A 219 29.47 -51.39 36.20
N ALA A 220 30.64 -51.98 35.92
CA ALA A 220 31.88 -52.18 36.69
C ALA A 220 33.11 -52.13 35.78
#